data_AF-A0A838UX08-F1
#
_entry.id   AF-A0A838UX08-F1
#
_cell.length_a   1.000
_cell.length_b   1.000
_cell.length_c   1.000
_cell.angle_alpha   90.00
_cell.angle_beta   90.00
_cell.angle_gamma   90.00
#
_symmetry.space_group_name_H-M   'P 1'
#
loop_
_entity.id
_entity.type
_entity.pdbx_description
1 polymer ?
#
loop_
_entity_poly.entity_id
_entity_poly.type
_entity_poly.pdbx_seq_one_letter_code
_entity_poly.pdbx_strand_id
1 'polypeptide(L)'
;MNAYEQFLSIRDRLEMNGASEDSIDLIDKYIDRAESERDSNTSITTAMVLKHLLRQREVLGNDAVYNDLQELMGEDPRPRNDDAAPYAYEEEHKPRPHAYYKQLKKEKEKERK
;
A
#
# COMPACT_ATOMS: atom_id res chain seq x y z
N MET A 1 6.34 11.53 8.28
CA MET A 1 6.07 12.27 7.04
C MET A 1 4.58 12.18 6.75
N ASN A 2 3.93 13.33 6.59
CA ASN A 2 2.53 13.38 6.17
C ASN A 2 2.41 13.18 4.65
N ALA A 3 1.19 13.20 4.11
CA ALA A 3 0.94 12.98 2.69
C ALA A 3 1.74 13.95 1.80
N TYR A 4 1.70 15.24 2.14
CA TYR A 4 2.37 16.29 1.39
C TYR A 4 3.89 16.07 1.31
N GLU A 5 4.53 15.79 2.45
CA GLU A 5 5.96 15.50 2.52
C GLU A 5 6.32 14.22 1.75
N GLN A 6 5.44 13.20 1.74
CA GLN A 6 5.65 11.99 0.95
C GLN A 6 5.61 12.28 -0.55
N PHE A 7 4.66 13.11 -1.02
CA PHE A 7 4.60 13.48 -2.44
C PHE A 7 5.82 14.28 -2.89
N LEU A 8 6.31 15.21 -2.06
CA LEU A 8 7.56 15.92 -2.32
C LEU A 8 8.74 14.95 -2.45
N SER A 9 8.88 14.00 -1.52
CA SER A 9 9.95 13.01 -1.60
C SER A 9 9.84 12.12 -2.85
N ILE A 10 8.62 11.80 -3.31
CA ILE A 10 8.40 11.01 -4.54
C ILE A 10 8.80 11.85 -5.76
N ARG A 11 8.43 13.13 -5.81
CA ARG A 11 8.81 14.07 -6.87
C ARG A 11 10.32 14.15 -7.03
N ASP A 12 11.05 14.38 -5.92
CA ASP A 12 12.51 14.46 -5.93
C ASP A 12 13.15 13.18 -6.48
N ARG A 13 12.60 12.01 -6.12
CA ARG A 13 13.10 10.72 -6.62
C ARG A 13 12.81 10.51 -8.11
N LEU A 14 11.62 10.90 -8.57
CA LEU A 14 11.29 10.86 -10.00
C LEU A 14 12.25 11.74 -10.80
N GLU A 15 12.53 12.96 -10.32
CA GLU A 15 13.50 13.86 -10.96
C GLU A 15 14.92 13.26 -10.96
N MET A 16 15.36 12.66 -9.85
CA MET A 16 16.67 12.00 -9.76
C MET A 16 16.80 10.80 -10.70
N ASN A 17 15.71 10.05 -10.91
CA ASN A 17 15.69 8.87 -11.77
C ASN A 17 15.49 9.24 -13.26
N GLY A 18 15.29 10.52 -13.58
CA GLY A 18 15.03 10.96 -14.95
C GLY A 18 13.69 10.46 -15.49
N ALA A 19 12.68 10.39 -14.62
CA ALA A 19 11.33 9.97 -14.98
C ALA A 19 10.70 10.87 -16.06
N SER A 20 9.63 10.38 -16.66
CA SER A 20 8.87 11.13 -17.65
C SER A 20 8.27 12.43 -17.09
N GLU A 21 8.20 13.47 -17.93
CA GLU A 21 7.59 14.76 -17.58
C GLU A 21 6.13 14.59 -17.13
N ASP A 22 5.38 13.69 -17.77
CA ASP A 22 4.02 13.30 -17.39
C ASP A 22 3.92 12.81 -15.94
N SER A 23 4.96 12.11 -15.44
CA SER A 23 5.01 11.61 -14.06
C SER A 23 5.21 12.74 -13.06
N ILE A 24 6.10 13.68 -13.38
CA ILE A 24 6.38 14.85 -12.54
C ILE A 24 5.12 15.72 -12.48
N ASP A 25 4.49 16.00 -13.62
CA ASP A 25 3.25 16.76 -13.71
C ASP A 25 2.10 16.13 -12.93
N LEU A 26 2.00 14.79 -12.96
CA LEU A 26 1.00 14.07 -12.17
C LEU A 26 1.25 14.24 -10.68
N ILE A 27 2.49 14.08 -10.21
CA ILE A 27 2.82 14.24 -8.80
C ILE A 27 2.62 15.68 -8.33
N ASP A 28 2.97 16.68 -9.15
CA ASP A 28 2.74 18.09 -8.84
C ASP A 28 1.26 18.40 -8.61
N LYS A 29 0.35 17.84 -9.42
CA LYS A 29 -1.10 17.94 -9.18
C LYS A 29 -1.53 17.32 -7.84
N TYR A 30 -0.89 16.23 -7.42
CA TYR A 30 -1.18 15.61 -6.12
C TYR A 30 -0.58 16.38 -4.95
N ILE A 31 0.56 17.05 -5.13
CA ILE A 31 1.16 17.96 -4.15
C ILE A 31 0.22 19.14 -3.88
N ASP A 32 -0.28 19.78 -4.94
CA ASP A 32 -1.23 20.89 -4.83
C ASP A 32 -2.50 20.45 -4.07
N ARG A 33 -3.01 19.26 -4.37
CA ARG A 33 -4.17 18.70 -3.66
C ARG A 33 -3.87 18.37 -2.21
N ALA A 34 -2.65 17.92 -1.91
CA ALA A 34 -2.21 17.57 -0.57
C ALA A 34 -1.75 18.78 0.25
N GLU A 35 -1.76 20.00 -0.30
CA GLU A 35 -1.34 21.22 0.40
C GLU A 35 -2.14 21.43 1.70
N SER A 36 -3.43 21.09 1.71
CA SER A 36 -4.26 21.13 2.93
C SER A 36 -3.81 20.16 4.02
N GLU A 37 -3.03 19.14 3.67
CA GLU A 37 -2.47 18.16 4.61
C GLU A 37 -1.04 18.50 5.06
N ARG A 38 -0.50 19.67 4.68
CA ARG A 38 0.87 20.08 5.03
C ARG A 38 1.16 20.07 6.52
N ASP A 39 0.17 20.44 7.35
CA ASP A 39 0.30 20.44 8.82
C ASP A 39 -0.44 19.27 9.47
N SER A 40 -0.78 18.24 8.67
CA SER A 40 -1.48 17.06 9.16
C SER A 40 -0.59 16.24 10.10
N ASN A 41 -1.14 15.84 11.25
CA ASN A 41 -0.50 14.91 12.17
C ASN A 41 -0.56 13.44 11.70
N THR A 42 -1.28 13.17 10.60
CA THR A 42 -1.43 11.83 10.06
C THR A 42 -0.16 11.42 9.31
N SER A 43 0.57 10.45 9.85
CA SER A 43 1.74 9.89 9.19
C SER A 43 1.33 8.83 8.18
N ILE A 44 1.90 8.90 6.98
CA ILE A 44 1.66 7.94 5.90
C ILE A 44 3.01 7.45 5.37
N THR A 45 3.06 6.22 4.85
CA THR A 45 4.26 5.64 4.25
C THR A 45 4.30 5.87 2.74
N THR A 46 5.51 6.00 2.19
CA THR A 46 5.74 6.15 0.73
C THR A 46 5.11 5.01 -0.07
N ALA A 47 5.26 3.76 0.39
CA ALA A 47 4.67 2.59 -0.25
C ALA A 47 3.13 2.64 -0.29
N MET A 48 2.49 3.20 0.73
CA MET A 48 1.03 3.36 0.74
C MET A 48 0.58 4.41 -0.28
N VAL A 49 1.31 5.52 -0.39
CA VAL A 49 1.08 6.56 -1.40
C VAL A 49 1.26 6.00 -2.81
N LEU A 50 2.37 5.32 -3.09
CA LEU A 50 2.64 4.71 -4.39
C LEU A 50 1.57 3.68 -4.78
N LYS A 51 1.17 2.79 -3.86
CA LYS A 51 0.07 1.84 -4.10
C LYS A 51 -1.25 2.54 -4.42
N HIS A 52 -1.50 3.70 -3.81
CA HIS A 52 -2.70 4.48 -4.09
C HIS A 52 -2.63 5.14 -5.47
N LEU A 53 -1.47 5.70 -5.85
CA LEU A 53 -1.24 6.32 -7.16
C LEU A 53 -1.36 5.30 -8.31
N LEU A 54 -0.76 4.11 -8.16
CA LEU A 54 -0.83 3.04 -9.16
C LEU A 54 -2.25 2.53 -9.45
N ARG A 55 -3.23 2.84 -8.59
CA ARG A 55 -4.65 2.49 -8.79
C ARG A 55 -5.45 3.60 -9.46
N GLN A 56 -4.87 4.77 -9.68
CA GLN A 56 -5.56 5.91 -10.27
C GLN A 56 -5.74 5.70 -11.77
N ARG A 57 -6.90 6.09 -12.29
CA ARG A 57 -7.23 5.92 -13.72
C ARG A 57 -6.25 6.64 -14.64
N GLU A 58 -5.74 7.79 -14.20
CA GLU A 58 -4.77 8.60 -14.93
C GLU A 58 -3.42 7.87 -15.10
N VAL A 59 -3.03 7.08 -14.08
CA VAL A 59 -1.80 6.28 -14.11
C VAL A 59 -2.01 4.98 -14.89
N LEU A 60 -3.15 4.31 -14.73
CA LEU A 60 -3.46 3.07 -15.46
C LEU A 60 -3.60 3.27 -16.98
N GLY A 61 -3.85 4.50 -17.43
CA GLY A 61 -3.93 4.85 -18.85
C GLY A 61 -2.63 5.34 -19.47
N ASN A 62 -1.57 5.50 -18.66
CA ASN A 62 -0.27 6.00 -19.12
C ASN A 62 0.86 5.09 -18.64
N ASP A 63 1.33 4.21 -19.53
CA ASP A 63 2.35 3.21 -19.22
C ASP A 63 3.68 3.83 -18.78
N ALA A 64 4.04 5.04 -19.26
CA ALA A 64 5.25 5.72 -18.83
C ALA A 64 5.18 6.05 -17.33
N VAL A 65 4.08 6.69 -16.92
CA VAL A 65 3.84 7.04 -15.50
C VAL A 65 3.72 5.80 -14.62
N TYR A 66 3.04 4.77 -15.12
CA TYR A 66 2.91 3.52 -14.38
C TYR A 66 4.26 2.85 -14.12
N ASN A 67 5.13 2.78 -15.13
CA ASN A 67 6.45 2.17 -15.02
C ASN A 67 7.36 2.98 -14.08
N ASP A 68 7.39 4.30 -14.21
CA ASP A 68 8.20 5.19 -13.36
C ASP A 68 7.81 5.03 -11.87
N LEU A 69 6.50 4.96 -11.57
CA LEU A 69 6.01 4.73 -10.21
C LEU A 69 6.27 3.31 -9.70
N GLN A 70 6.27 2.31 -10.57
CA GLN A 70 6.63 0.94 -10.20
C GLN A 70 8.13 0.82 -9.86
N GLU A 71 9.00 1.50 -10.61
CA GLU A 71 10.44 1.50 -10.37
C GLU A 71 10.75 2.04 -8.97
N LEU A 72 10.12 3.15 -8.57
CA LEU A 72 10.24 3.71 -7.22
C LEU A 72 9.78 2.77 -6.11
N MET A 73 8.80 1.91 -6.39
CA MET A 73 8.32 0.91 -5.43
C MET A 73 9.30 -0.28 -5.31
N GLY A 74 10.02 -0.61 -6.39
CA GLY A 74 11.02 -1.67 -6.42
C GLY A 74 12.33 -1.30 -5.71
N GLU A 75 12.67 -0.02 -5.66
CA GLU A 75 13.88 0.49 -4.99
C GLU A 75 13.76 0.58 -3.46
N ASP A 76 12.58 0.42 -2.86
CA ASP A 76 12.44 0.47 -1.40
C ASP A 76 13.16 -0.75 -0.77
N PRO A 77 14.31 -0.58 -0.07
CA PRO A 77 15.05 -1.68 0.53
C PRO A 77 14.35 -2.26 1.76
N ARG A 78 13.19 -1.70 2.15
CA ARG A 78 12.36 -2.29 3.21
C ARG A 78 11.88 -3.65 2.71
N PRO A 79 12.02 -4.72 3.53
CA PRO A 79 11.63 -6.04 3.11
C PRO A 79 10.18 -6.00 2.63
N ARG A 80 9.93 -6.62 1.49
CA ARG A 80 8.61 -7.13 1.08
C ARG A 80 8.03 -7.82 2.31
N ASN A 81 7.28 -7.10 3.14
CA ASN A 81 6.37 -7.75 4.06
C ASN A 81 5.39 -8.43 3.12
N ASP A 82 5.44 -9.76 3.10
CA ASP A 82 4.57 -10.71 2.41
C ASP A 82 3.08 -10.57 2.83
N ASP A 83 2.61 -9.34 3.10
CA ASP A 83 1.21 -8.94 3.23
C ASP A 83 0.63 -8.54 1.86
N ALA A 84 1.21 -9.04 0.76
CA ALA A 84 0.40 -9.44 -0.36
C ALA A 84 -0.42 -10.63 0.12
N ALA A 85 -1.53 -10.34 0.81
CA ALA A 85 -2.54 -11.34 1.13
C ALA A 85 -2.74 -12.15 -0.17
N PRO A 86 -2.45 -13.47 -0.16
CA PRO A 86 -2.64 -14.27 -1.36
C PRO A 86 -4.06 -13.97 -1.84
N TYR A 87 -4.22 -13.70 -3.15
CA TYR A 87 -5.52 -13.64 -3.79
C TYR A 87 -6.39 -14.71 -3.15
N ALA A 88 -7.38 -14.28 -2.37
CA ALA A 88 -8.25 -15.18 -1.66
C ALA A 88 -9.07 -15.90 -2.72
N TYR A 89 -8.55 -17.02 -3.22
CA TYR A 89 -9.40 -18.12 -3.63
C TYR A 89 -10.36 -18.31 -2.44
N GLU A 90 -11.64 -18.16 -2.70
CA GLU A 90 -12.72 -18.17 -1.71
C GLU A 90 -12.54 -19.35 -0.73
N GLU A 91 -11.89 -19.11 0.41
CA GLU A 91 -12.13 -19.95 1.57
C GLU A 91 -13.53 -19.56 2.05
N GLU A 92 -14.54 -20.28 1.55
CA GLU A 92 -15.89 -20.25 2.09
C GLU A 92 -15.77 -20.32 3.62
N HIS A 93 -16.06 -19.20 4.31
CA HIS A 93 -16.18 -19.16 5.76
C HIS A 93 -17.39 -19.99 6.20
N LYS A 94 -17.29 -21.32 6.10
CA LYS A 94 -18.27 -22.24 6.67
C LYS A 94 -18.10 -22.21 8.18
N PRO A 95 -19.19 -21.98 8.95
CA PRO A 95 -19.11 -22.08 10.40
C PRO A 95 -18.63 -23.49 10.79
N ARG A 96 -17.63 -23.55 11.69
CA ARG A 96 -17.12 -24.84 12.18
C ARG A 96 -18.26 -25.62 12.84
N PRO A 97 -18.38 -26.93 12.61
CA PRO A 97 -19.46 -27.74 13.18
C PRO A 97 -19.42 -27.71 14.71
N HIS A 98 -20.57 -27.79 15.38
CA HIS A 98 -20.66 -27.73 16.85
C HIS A 98 -19.77 -28.77 17.57
N ALA A 99 -19.43 -29.89 16.91
CA ALA A 99 -18.49 -30.89 17.41
C ALA A 99 -17.09 -30.31 17.67
N TYR A 100 -16.63 -29.36 16.85
CA TYR A 100 -15.34 -28.70 16.96
C TYR A 100 -15.18 -28.00 18.32
N TYR A 101 -16.18 -27.21 18.73
CA TYR A 101 -16.15 -26.49 20.01
C TYR A 101 -16.25 -27.41 21.22
N LYS A 102 -16.91 -28.57 21.09
CA LYS A 102 -16.94 -29.60 22.14
C LYS A 102 -15.58 -30.24 22.33
N GLN A 103 -14.85 -30.51 21.24
CA GLN A 103 -13.49 -31.06 21.30
C GLN A 103 -12.51 -30.04 21.89
N LEU A 104 -12.56 -28.79 21.44
CA LEU A 104 -11.72 -27.70 21.95
C LEU A 104 -11.91 -27.49 23.47
N LYS A 105 -13.15 -27.57 23.96
CA LYS A 105 -13.41 -27.49 25.41
C LYS A 105 -12.80 -28.66 26.18
N LYS A 106 -12.89 -29.89 25.66
CA LYS A 106 -12.31 -31.08 26.30
C LYS A 106 -10.78 -31.03 26.34
N GLU A 107 -10.14 -30.52 25.29
CA GLU A 107 -8.68 -30.34 25.27
C GLU A 107 -8.25 -29.30 26.32
N LYS A 108 -8.91 -28.14 26.35
CA LYS A 108 -8.66 -27.11 27.37
C LYS A 108 -8.91 -27.60 28.81
N GLU A 109 -9.86 -28.51 29.00
CA GLU A 109 -10.15 -29.09 30.32
C GLU A 109 -9.10 -30.12 30.75
N LYS A 110 -8.52 -30.86 29.79
CA LYS A 110 -7.38 -31.77 30.03
C LYS A 110 -6.09 -31.02 30.31
N GLU A 111 -5.84 -29.89 29.65
CA GLU A 111 -4.65 -29.06 29.91
C GLU A 111 -4.68 -28.36 31.28
N ARG A 112 -5.88 -28.18 31.85
CA ARG A 112 -6.06 -27.53 33.16
C ARG A 112 -6.05 -28.51 34.34
N LYS A 113 -5.83 -29.81 34.10
CA LYS A 113 -5.90 -30.87 35.12
C LYS A 113 -4.57 -31.61 35.20
#